data_AF-A0A812XIH0-F1
#
_entry.id   AF-A0A812XIH0-F1
#
_cell.length_a   1.000
_cell.length_b   1.000
_cell.length_c   1.000
_cell.angle_alpha   90.00
_cell.angle_beta   90.00
_cell.angle_gamma   90.00
#
_symmetry.space_group_name_H-M   'P 1'
#
loop_
_entity.id
_entity.type
_entity.pdbx_description
1 polymer ?
#
loop_
_entity_poly.entity_id
_entity_poly.type
_entity_poly.pdbx_seq_one_letter_code
_entity_poly.pdbx_strand_id
1 'polypeptide(L)'
;MLACDACRIVINRLSKDVKYLTETRKIWPDAVLDQRLSISCEDPSHPSGSGAEACGLFMEDFAQLIRTEVKLRWDETSEEFEEDIVASEFCTEKAKICDADSKGISHMIDEASRKEKLLKEEREEKERLATKT
;
A
#
# COMPACT_ATOMS: atom_id res chain seq x y z
N MET A 1 5.13 -12.52 0.12
CA MET A 1 6.42 -11.96 -0.34
C MET A 1 6.19 -10.69 -1.14
N LEU A 2 5.53 -10.73 -2.32
CA LEU A 2 5.29 -9.54 -3.17
C LEU A 2 4.65 -8.34 -2.45
N ALA A 3 3.66 -8.58 -1.59
CA ALA A 3 3.00 -7.48 -0.85
C ALA A 3 3.91 -6.90 0.27
N CYS A 4 4.73 -7.74 0.91
CA CYS A 4 5.77 -7.29 1.84
C CYS A 4 6.84 -6.46 1.11
N ASP A 5 7.22 -6.86 -0.10
CA ASP A 5 8.15 -6.11 -0.94
C ASP A 5 7.55 -4.76 -1.35
N ALA A 6 6.29 -4.74 -1.77
CA ALA A 6 5.56 -3.50 -2.07
C ALA A 6 5.53 -2.56 -0.86
N CYS A 7 5.18 -3.07 0.33
CA CYS A 7 5.21 -2.29 1.56
C CYS A 7 6.61 -1.69 1.81
N ARG A 8 7.66 -2.51 1.74
CA ARG A 8 9.02 -2.04 1.98
C ARG A 8 9.46 -0.97 0.99
N ILE A 9 9.11 -1.11 -0.29
CA ILE A 9 9.45 -0.12 -1.32
C ILE A 9 8.75 1.21 -1.04
N VAL A 10 7.42 1.18 -0.86
CA VAL A 10 6.61 2.38 -0.60
C VAL A 10 7.11 3.10 0.65
N ILE A 11 7.27 2.38 1.76
CA ILE A 11 7.64 2.98 3.04
C ILE A 11 9.08 3.49 3.04
N ASN A 12 10.02 2.78 2.40
CA ASN A 12 11.40 3.29 2.26
C ASN A 12 11.47 4.57 1.41
N ARG A 13 10.54 4.75 0.47
CA ARG A 13 10.50 5.97 -0.33
C ARG A 13 9.93 7.12 0.47
N LEU A 14 8.78 6.90 1.09
CA LEU A 14 8.10 7.91 1.91
C LEU A 14 8.94 8.31 3.13
N SER A 15 9.63 7.37 3.78
CA SER A 15 10.45 7.67 4.96
C SER A 15 11.55 8.68 4.68
N LYS A 16 12.18 8.64 3.50
CA LYS A 16 13.19 9.61 3.07
C LYS A 16 12.61 11.01 2.91
N ASP A 17 11.43 11.10 2.30
CA ASP A 17 10.74 12.37 2.12
C ASP A 17 10.29 12.94 3.47
N VAL A 18 9.72 12.10 4.35
CA VAL A 18 9.29 12.48 5.70
C VAL A 18 10.48 12.93 6.53
N LYS A 19 11.60 12.20 6.52
CA LYS A 19 12.84 12.59 7.21
C LYS A 19 13.29 13.98 6.81
N TYR A 20 13.36 14.26 5.51
CA TYR A 20 13.74 15.59 5.01
C TYR A 20 12.77 16.69 5.48
N LEU A 21 11.46 16.41 5.46
CA LEU A 21 10.45 17.37 5.91
C LEU A 21 10.60 17.66 7.41
N THR A 22 10.73 16.63 8.22
CA THR A 22 10.96 16.72 9.66
C THR A 22 12.23 17.53 9.97
N GLU A 23 13.37 17.17 9.37
CA GLU A 23 14.65 17.89 9.57
C GLU A 23 14.58 19.36 9.15
N THR A 24 13.73 19.69 8.17
CA THR A 24 13.52 21.07 7.70
C THR A 24 12.33 21.77 8.33
N ARG A 25 11.70 21.16 9.35
CA ARG A 25 10.51 21.65 10.07
C ARG A 25 9.36 22.02 9.13
N LYS A 26 9.14 21.18 8.13
CA LYS A 26 8.07 21.28 7.14
C LYS A 26 7.16 20.07 7.24
N ILE A 27 5.94 20.23 6.75
CA ILE A 27 4.96 19.16 6.62
C ILE A 27 4.35 19.21 5.23
N TRP A 28 3.85 18.08 4.73
CA TRP A 28 3.01 18.13 3.55
C TRP A 28 1.60 18.61 3.92
N PRO A 29 1.00 19.50 3.10
CA PRO A 29 -0.44 19.65 3.11
C PRO A 29 -1.14 18.32 2.83
N ASP A 30 -2.35 18.15 3.35
CA ASP A 30 -3.10 16.91 3.23
C ASP A 30 -3.28 16.45 1.77
N ALA A 31 -3.58 17.38 0.86
CA ALA A 31 -3.70 17.07 -0.56
C ALA A 31 -2.39 16.59 -1.20
N VAL A 32 -1.25 17.08 -0.72
CA VAL A 32 0.07 16.65 -1.21
C VAL A 32 0.39 15.26 -0.69
N LEU A 33 0.09 14.96 0.59
CA LEU A 33 0.23 13.62 1.14
C LEU A 33 -0.65 12.62 0.37
N ASP A 34 -1.90 12.97 0.07
CA ASP A 34 -2.79 12.12 -0.73
C ASP A 34 -2.24 11.85 -2.13
N GLN A 35 -1.72 12.88 -2.80
CA GLN A 35 -1.08 12.73 -4.10
C GLN A 35 0.17 11.84 -4.01
N ARG A 36 0.98 11.96 -2.95
CA ARG A 36 2.17 11.13 -2.74
C ARG A 36 1.80 9.66 -2.56
N LEU A 37 0.73 9.39 -1.82
CA LEU A 37 0.22 8.03 -1.64
C LEU A 37 -0.32 7.48 -2.98
N SER A 38 -1.09 8.26 -3.74
CA SER A 38 -1.68 7.78 -5.00
C SER A 38 -0.64 7.38 -6.06
N ILE A 39 0.52 8.05 -6.08
CA ILE A 39 1.61 7.75 -7.04
C ILE A 39 2.66 6.78 -6.49
N SER A 40 2.48 6.25 -5.28
CA SER A 40 3.52 5.42 -4.63
C SER A 40 3.89 4.19 -5.46
N CYS A 41 2.93 3.59 -6.16
CA CYS A 41 3.16 2.43 -7.03
C CYS A 41 3.79 2.75 -8.39
N GLU A 42 3.98 4.03 -8.70
CA GLU A 42 4.69 4.47 -9.91
C GLU A 42 6.22 4.55 -9.71
N ASP A 43 6.71 4.26 -8.50
CA ASP A 43 8.16 4.22 -8.24
C ASP A 43 8.84 3.16 -9.11
N PRO A 44 9.88 3.50 -9.90
CA PRO A 44 10.59 2.56 -10.77
C PRO A 44 11.24 1.37 -10.04
N SER A 45 11.36 1.44 -8.71
CA SER A 45 11.86 0.36 -7.88
C SER A 45 10.85 -0.77 -7.73
N HIS A 46 9.57 -0.53 -8.04
CA HIS A 46 8.56 -1.58 -8.09
C HIS A 46 8.82 -2.54 -9.26
N PRO A 47 8.80 -3.86 -9.02
CA PRO A 47 8.85 -4.83 -10.11
C PRO A 47 7.64 -4.66 -11.04
N SER A 48 7.88 -4.68 -12.35
CA SER A 48 6.81 -4.61 -13.36
C SER A 48 5.89 -5.84 -13.31
N GLY A 49 4.67 -5.69 -13.85
CA GLY A 49 3.69 -6.79 -13.90
C GLY A 49 3.06 -7.04 -12.52
N SER A 50 3.13 -8.28 -12.04
CA SER A 50 2.51 -8.69 -10.77
C SER A 50 3.02 -7.93 -9.54
N GLY A 51 4.23 -7.35 -9.60
CA GLY A 51 4.74 -6.47 -8.55
C GLY A 51 4.00 -5.13 -8.46
N ALA A 52 3.62 -4.55 -9.60
CA ALA A 52 2.85 -3.32 -9.67
C ALA A 52 1.40 -3.55 -9.20
N GLU A 53 0.80 -4.68 -9.58
CA GLU A 53 -0.52 -5.09 -9.09
C GLU A 53 -0.53 -5.33 -7.58
N ALA A 54 0.51 -6.00 -7.05
CA ALA A 54 0.66 -6.20 -5.61
C ALA A 54 0.81 -4.87 -4.85
N CYS A 55 1.45 -3.87 -5.44
CA CYS A 55 1.49 -2.52 -4.86
C CYS A 55 0.11 -1.86 -4.86
N GLY A 56 -0.63 -1.95 -5.97
CA GLY A 56 -2.00 -1.42 -6.05
C GLY A 56 -2.89 -1.97 -4.93
N LEU A 57 -2.93 -3.29 -4.79
CA LEU A 57 -3.68 -3.97 -3.72
C LEU A 57 -3.20 -3.55 -2.32
N PHE A 58 -1.89 -3.46 -2.11
CA PHE A 58 -1.35 -2.96 -0.85
C PHE A 58 -1.81 -1.53 -0.55
N MET A 59 -1.79 -0.63 -1.54
CA MET A 59 -2.20 0.75 -1.33
C MET A 59 -3.72 0.89 -1.12
N GLU A 60 -4.54 0.04 -1.73
CA GLU A 60 -5.98 -0.02 -1.46
C GLU A 60 -6.28 -0.30 0.01
N ASP A 61 -5.54 -1.23 0.62
CA ASP A 61 -5.79 -1.66 2.00
C ASP A 61 -5.07 -0.81 3.05
N PHE A 62 -3.88 -0.28 2.74
CA PHE A 62 -2.98 0.31 3.73
C PHE A 62 -2.75 1.81 3.57
N ALA A 63 -3.23 2.48 2.51
CA ALA A 63 -2.99 3.92 2.30
C ALA A 63 -3.38 4.79 3.52
N GLN A 64 -4.51 4.49 4.18
CA GLN A 64 -4.94 5.24 5.36
C GLN A 64 -4.06 5.00 6.59
N LEU A 65 -3.56 3.77 6.75
CA LEU A 65 -2.60 3.45 7.82
C LEU A 65 -1.29 4.23 7.59
N ILE A 66 -0.78 4.22 6.36
CA ILE A 66 0.42 4.95 5.98
C ILE A 66 0.23 6.46 6.19
N ARG A 67 -0.94 7.00 5.80
CA ARG A 67 -1.27 8.40 6.04
C ARG A 67 -1.18 8.76 7.51
N THR A 68 -1.77 7.94 8.37
CA THR A 68 -1.77 8.14 9.82
C THR A 68 -0.33 8.13 10.34
N GLU A 69 0.43 7.12 9.96
CA GLU A 69 1.83 6.96 10.38
C GLU A 69 2.71 8.17 10.01
N VAL A 70 2.54 8.70 8.80
CA VAL A 70 3.26 9.89 8.36
C VAL A 70 2.89 11.11 9.20
N LYS A 71 1.61 11.26 9.55
CA LYS A 71 1.13 12.39 10.36
C LYS A 71 1.65 12.36 11.79
N LEU A 72 1.88 11.18 12.38
CA LEU A 72 2.45 11.05 13.73
C LEU A 72 3.83 11.72 13.84
N ARG A 73 4.59 11.79 12.73
CA ARG A 73 5.92 12.42 12.72
C ARG A 73 5.88 13.94 12.83
N TRP A 74 4.68 14.52 12.71
CA TRP A 74 4.45 15.96 12.74
C TRP A 74 3.59 16.40 13.94
N ASP A 75 3.07 15.45 14.71
CA ASP A 75 2.28 15.72 15.90
C ASP A 75 3.21 15.77 17.12
N GLU A 76 3.42 16.98 17.67
CA GLU A 76 4.28 17.22 18.85
C GLU A 76 3.85 16.44 20.10
N THR A 77 2.63 15.90 20.11
CA THR A 77 2.11 15.09 21.22
C THR A 77 2.29 13.58 20.99
N SER A 78 2.72 13.16 19.81
CA SER A 78 3.02 11.77 19.48
C SER A 78 4.37 11.34 20.05
N GLU A 79 4.49 10.07 20.45
CA GLU A 79 5.79 9.49 20.81
C GLU A 79 6.72 9.41 19.59
N GLU A 80 6.15 9.29 18.39
CA GLU A 80 6.85 9.23 17.12
C GLU A 80 7.20 10.60 16.53
N PHE A 81 6.99 11.69 17.29
CA PHE A 81 7.28 13.04 16.84
C PHE A 81 8.76 13.18 16.44
N GLU A 82 9.00 13.66 15.22
CA GLU A 82 10.31 13.77 14.59
C GLU A 82 11.13 12.47 14.46
N GLU A 83 10.54 11.30 14.74
CA GLU A 83 11.24 10.02 14.58
C GLU A 83 11.31 9.59 13.10
N ASP A 84 12.29 8.73 12.76
CA ASP A 84 12.42 8.14 11.43
C ASP A 84 11.41 6.99 11.22
N ILE A 85 10.76 6.92 10.05
CA ILE A 85 9.91 5.77 9.70
C ILE A 85 10.80 4.62 9.22
N VAL A 86 10.88 3.54 10.00
CA VAL A 86 11.64 2.34 9.64
C VAL A 86 10.75 1.37 8.88
N ALA A 87 11.05 1.13 7.59
CA ALA A 87 10.19 0.32 6.72
C ALA A 87 10.03 -1.14 7.20
N SER A 88 11.09 -1.75 7.77
CA SER A 88 10.99 -3.11 8.29
C SER A 88 10.05 -3.22 9.48
N GLU A 89 10.09 -2.25 10.40
CA GLU A 89 9.24 -2.20 11.58
C GLU A 89 7.80 -1.92 11.18
N PHE A 90 7.57 -0.91 10.33
CA PHE A 90 6.23 -0.62 9.83
C PHE A 90 5.60 -1.84 9.15
N CYS A 91 6.31 -2.47 8.22
CA CYS A 91 5.75 -3.57 7.44
C CYS A 91 5.56 -4.86 8.24
N THR A 92 6.30 -5.04 9.35
CA THR A 92 6.20 -6.24 10.20
C THR A 92 5.22 -6.02 11.35
N GLU A 93 5.33 -4.90 12.05
CA GLU A 93 4.64 -4.68 13.32
C GLU A 93 3.32 -3.92 13.14
N LYS A 94 3.33 -2.89 12.29
CA LYS A 94 2.15 -2.01 12.07
C LYS A 94 1.22 -2.59 11.01
N ALA A 95 1.75 -2.89 9.82
CA ALA A 95 0.98 -3.42 8.71
C ALA A 95 0.86 -4.96 8.71
N LYS A 96 1.68 -5.67 9.50
CA LYS A 96 1.62 -7.15 9.69
C LYS A 96 1.61 -7.95 8.38
N ILE A 97 2.29 -7.42 7.38
CA ILE A 97 2.32 -7.92 6.00
C ILE A 97 3.63 -8.66 5.70
N CYS A 98 4.68 -8.38 6.49
CA CYS A 98 5.97 -9.04 6.42
C CYS A 98 6.19 -10.12 7.49
N ASP A 99 5.16 -10.45 8.30
CA ASP A 99 5.28 -11.47 9.34
C ASP A 99 5.46 -12.87 8.73
N ALA A 100 6.44 -13.64 9.24
CA ALA A 100 6.73 -14.98 8.77
C ALA A 100 5.55 -15.96 8.94
N ASP A 101 4.66 -15.69 9.91
CA ASP A 101 3.46 -16.48 10.20
C ASP A 101 2.18 -15.88 9.59
N SER A 102 2.27 -14.78 8.83
CA SER A 102 1.11 -14.13 8.24
C SER A 102 0.52 -14.97 7.10
N LYS A 103 -0.44 -15.83 7.45
CA LYS A 103 -1.38 -16.46 6.51
C LYS A 103 -2.23 -15.45 5.69
N GLY A 104 -2.05 -14.15 5.90
CA GLY A 104 -2.89 -13.07 5.36
C GLY A 104 -2.81 -12.92 3.84
N ILE A 105 -1.63 -12.95 3.22
CA ILE A 105 -1.52 -12.64 1.78
C ILE A 105 -1.95 -13.81 0.88
N SER A 106 -1.78 -15.06 1.32
CA SER A 106 -2.32 -16.21 0.57
C SER A 106 -3.84 -16.11 0.45
N HIS A 107 -4.51 -15.58 1.49
CA HIS A 107 -5.94 -15.29 1.47
C HIS A 107 -6.30 -14.13 0.54
N MET A 108 -5.46 -13.09 0.44
CA MET A 108 -5.72 -11.91 -0.41
C MET A 108 -5.50 -12.18 -1.91
N ILE A 109 -4.47 -12.96 -2.26
CA ILE A 109 -4.25 -13.41 -3.65
C ILE A 109 -5.37 -14.37 -4.07
N ASP A 110 -5.83 -15.24 -3.16
CA ASP A 110 -6.96 -16.13 -3.39
C ASP A 110 -8.27 -15.35 -3.56
N GLU A 111 -8.51 -14.30 -2.77
CA GLU A 111 -9.70 -13.44 -2.91
C GLU A 111 -9.69 -12.59 -4.19
N ALA A 112 -8.54 -12.02 -4.56
CA ALA A 112 -8.40 -11.29 -5.82
C ALA A 112 -8.62 -12.21 -7.03
N SER A 113 -7.99 -13.39 -7.02
CA SER A 113 -8.18 -14.41 -8.07
C SER A 113 -9.63 -14.92 -8.13
N ARG A 114 -10.28 -15.07 -6.98
CA ARG A 114 -11.69 -15.50 -6.89
C ARG A 114 -12.64 -14.41 -7.39
N LYS A 115 -12.39 -13.15 -7.06
CA LYS A 115 -13.18 -11.99 -7.50
C LYS A 115 -13.06 -11.79 -9.02
N GLU A 116 -11.84 -11.92 -9.57
CA GLU A 116 -11.61 -11.84 -11.01
C GLU A 116 -12.34 -12.97 -11.76
N LYS A 117 -12.29 -14.20 -11.23
CA LYS A 117 -13.01 -15.33 -11.80
C LYS A 117 -14.53 -15.12 -11.78
N LEU A 118 -15.09 -14.64 -10.67
CA LEU A 118 -16.52 -14.34 -10.55
C LEU A 118 -16.97 -13.25 -11.53
N LEU A 119 -16.18 -12.18 -11.68
CA LEU A 119 -16.46 -11.10 -12.63
C LEU A 119 -16.42 -11.59 -14.08
N LYS A 120 -15.49 -12.52 -14.39
CA LYS A 120 -15.40 -13.13 -15.72
C LYS A 120 -16.60 -14.04 -16.01
N GLU A 121 -17.00 -14.87 -15.05
CA GLU A 121 -18.17 -15.77 -15.17
C GLU A 121 -19.48 -14.96 -15.36
N GLU A 122 -19.68 -13.86 -14.62
CA GLU A 122 -20.83 -12.96 -14.82
C GLU A 122 -20.87 -12.34 -16.22
N ARG A 123 -19.70 -11.98 -16.75
CA ARG A 123 -19.57 -11.35 -18.07
C ARG A 123 -19.91 -12.35 -19.18
N GLU A 124 -19.38 -13.57 -19.07
CA GLU A 124 -19.66 -14.67 -20.00
C GLU A 124 -21.14 -15.10 -19.96
N GLU A 125 -21.79 -15.08 -18.78
CA GLU A 125 -23.22 -15.38 -18.66
C GLU A 125 -24.11 -14.30 -19.31
N LYS A 126 -23.79 -13.01 -19.08
CA LYS A 126 -24.49 -11.89 -19.73
C LYS A 126 -24.37 -11.94 -21.26
N GLU A 127 -23.19 -12.27 -21.78
CA GLU A 127 -22.97 -12.43 -23.22
C GLU A 127 -23.74 -13.62 -23.81
N ARG A 128 -23.82 -14.75 -23.09
CA ARG A 128 -24.63 -15.91 -23.48
C ARG A 128 -26.13 -15.63 -23.47
N LEU A 129 -26.62 -14.83 -22.54
CA LEU A 129 -28.03 -14.43 -22.47
C LEU A 129 -28.37 -13.43 -23.58
N ALA A 130 -27.46 -12.50 -23.90
CA ALA A 130 -27.63 -11.53 -24.98
C ALA A 130 -27.61 -12.16 -26.38
N THR A 131 -26.89 -13.27 -26.58
CA THR A 131 -26.83 -13.99 -27.87
C THR A 131 -27.95 -15.01 -28.08
N LYS A 132 -28.79 -15.27 -27.06
CA LYS A 132 -29.96 -16.15 -27.13
C LYS A 132 -31.30 -15.43 -27.38
N THR A 133 -31.27 -14.11 -27.55
CA THR A 133 -32.42 -13.28 -27.94
C THR A 133 -32.27 -12.87 -29.39
#